data_AF-A0A349IQZ4-F1
#
_entry.id   AF-A0A349IQZ4-F1
#
_cell.length_a   1.000
_cell.length_b   1.000
_cell.length_c   1.000
_cell.angle_alpha   90.00
_cell.angle_beta   90.00
_cell.angle_gamma   90.00
#
_symmetry.space_group_name_H-M   'P 1'
#
loop_
_entity.id
_entity.type
_entity.pdbx_description
1 polymer ?
#
loop_
_entity_poly.entity_id
_entity_poly.type
_entity_poly.pdbx_seq_one_letter_code
_entity_poly.pdbx_strand_id
1 'polypeptide(L)'
;MSLFDIVLLIIIGGFTMFGFWFGFFHTLGSLFGTVFGAFFASRFYEPMSHWLVGITGWNENTSRVVMFIIAFFVINRLIGFAFWIVDKFFSIITHLPFIKGINRLLGFILGLLEGMITIGLVVFFVERVPLSEGIMESLSHSVVAPIASDIASILWPLLPSALQMLQSTIDYVGNTVL
;
A
#
# COMPACT_ATOMS: atom_id res chain seq x y z
N MET A 1 -10.24 19.18 3.16
CA MET A 1 -9.59 18.05 3.87
C MET A 1 -10.71 17.30 4.56
N SER A 2 -11.07 16.14 4.02
CA SER A 2 -12.13 15.30 4.61
C SER A 2 -11.58 14.52 5.82
N LEU A 3 -12.47 13.95 6.65
CA LEU A 3 -12.04 12.99 7.68
C LEU A 3 -11.27 11.81 7.08
N PHE A 4 -11.61 11.45 5.84
CA PHE A 4 -10.91 10.41 5.07
C PHE A 4 -9.44 10.78 4.81
N ASP A 5 -9.14 12.02 4.39
CA ASP A 5 -7.75 12.49 4.21
C ASP A 5 -6.95 12.39 5.51
N ILE A 6 -7.55 12.74 6.64
CA ILE A 6 -6.89 12.68 7.96
C ILE A 6 -6.51 11.25 8.30
N VAL A 7 -7.40 10.28 8.04
CA VAL A 7 -7.10 8.86 8.26
C VAL A 7 -5.95 8.40 7.37
N LEU A 8 -5.94 8.76 6.08
CA LEU A 8 -4.84 8.43 5.18
C LEU A 8 -3.51 9.02 5.66
N LEU A 9 -3.51 10.29 6.06
CA LEU A 9 -2.32 10.97 6.59
C LEU A 9 -1.82 10.36 7.90
N ILE A 10 -2.71 9.90 8.78
CA ILE A 10 -2.31 9.18 9.99
C ILE A 10 -1.61 7.87 9.63
N ILE A 11 -2.13 7.13 8.66
CA ILE A 11 -1.51 5.86 8.23
C ILE A 11 -0.13 6.14 7.60
N ILE A 12 -0.05 7.08 6.66
CA ILE A 12 1.22 7.49 6.01
C ILE A 12 2.22 8.02 7.05
N GLY A 13 1.75 8.82 8.01
CA GLY A 13 2.55 9.30 9.14
C GLY A 13 3.05 8.15 10.01
N GLY A 14 2.24 7.11 10.21
CA GLY A 14 2.64 5.87 10.87
C GLY A 14 3.82 5.19 10.18
N PHE A 15 3.75 4.98 8.86
CA PHE A 15 4.87 4.44 8.07
C PHE A 15 6.11 5.34 8.13
N THR A 16 5.92 6.64 8.02
CA THR A 16 7.00 7.65 8.10
C THR A 16 7.73 7.58 9.45
N MET A 17 6.99 7.56 10.55
CA MET A 17 7.55 7.47 11.91
C MET A 17 8.19 6.10 12.17
N PHE A 18 7.59 5.02 11.66
CA PHE A 18 8.18 3.69 11.71
C PHE A 18 9.54 3.68 10.99
N GLY A 19 9.60 4.21 9.77
CA GLY A 19 10.84 4.32 9.03
C GLY A 19 11.90 5.16 9.74
N PHE A 20 11.50 6.24 10.42
CA PHE A 20 12.41 7.01 11.27
C PHE A 20 12.97 6.22 12.45
N TRP A 21 12.15 5.42 13.13
CA TRP A 21 12.58 4.66 14.31
C TRP A 21 13.49 3.49 13.98
N PHE A 22 13.16 2.74 12.92
CA PHE A 22 13.90 1.54 12.51
C PHE A 22 15.08 1.86 11.58
N GLY A 23 15.00 2.97 10.83
CA GLY A 23 16.08 3.45 9.96
C GLY A 23 16.10 2.81 8.57
N PHE A 24 16.99 3.34 7.72
CA PHE A 24 17.02 3.13 6.28
C PHE A 24 16.98 1.66 5.84
N PHE A 25 17.89 0.82 6.33
CA PHE A 25 17.99 -0.58 5.87
C PHE A 25 16.71 -1.38 6.17
N HIS A 26 16.11 -1.15 7.32
CA HIS A 26 14.84 -1.77 7.69
C HIS A 26 13.71 -1.31 6.76
N THR A 27 13.58 0.00 6.58
CA THR A 27 12.54 0.58 5.71
C THR A 27 12.73 0.17 4.26
N LEU A 28 13.97 0.02 3.79
CA LEU A 28 14.26 -0.47 2.45
C LEU A 28 13.78 -1.92 2.26
N GLY A 29 14.01 -2.78 3.25
CA GLY A 29 13.45 -4.14 3.28
C GLY A 29 11.92 -4.15 3.30
N SER A 30 11.32 -3.26 4.07
CA SER A 30 9.85 -3.08 4.11
C SER A 30 9.30 -2.59 2.76
N LEU A 31 10.00 -1.69 2.08
CA LEU A 31 9.65 -1.23 0.74
C LEU A 31 9.69 -2.37 -0.29
N PHE A 32 10.69 -3.27 -0.22
CA PHE A 32 10.67 -4.50 -1.01
C PHE A 32 9.46 -5.37 -0.65
N GLY A 33 9.13 -5.50 0.63
CA GLY A 33 7.92 -6.18 1.08
C GLY A 33 6.65 -5.58 0.49
N THR A 34 6.55 -4.26 0.40
CA THR A 34 5.43 -3.55 -0.25
C THR A 34 5.37 -3.89 -1.74
N VAL A 35 6.49 -3.90 -2.45
CA VAL A 35 6.56 -4.24 -3.89
C VAL A 35 6.12 -5.70 -4.13
N PHE A 36 6.71 -6.66 -3.42
CA PHE A 36 6.36 -8.07 -3.57
C PHE A 36 4.97 -8.39 -3.02
N GLY A 37 4.56 -7.74 -1.94
CA GLY A 37 3.20 -7.81 -1.40
C GLY A 37 2.19 -7.39 -2.44
N ALA A 38 2.41 -6.26 -3.12
CA ALA A 38 1.58 -5.81 -4.23
C ALA A 38 1.52 -6.85 -5.35
N PHE A 39 2.69 -7.36 -5.75
CA PHE A 39 2.81 -8.37 -6.79
C PHE A 39 2.00 -9.62 -6.44
N PHE A 40 2.22 -10.25 -5.30
CA PHE A 40 1.54 -11.50 -4.97
C PHE A 40 0.07 -11.29 -4.58
N ALA A 41 -0.27 -10.25 -3.81
CA ALA A 41 -1.66 -9.99 -3.40
C ALA A 41 -2.57 -9.76 -4.60
N SER A 42 -2.08 -9.05 -5.63
CA SER A 42 -2.83 -8.84 -6.87
C SER A 42 -3.07 -10.12 -7.68
N ARG A 43 -2.36 -11.24 -7.42
CA ARG A 43 -2.67 -12.54 -8.04
C ARG A 43 -3.55 -13.41 -7.15
N PHE A 44 -3.37 -13.33 -5.84
CA PHE A 44 -4.07 -14.23 -4.91
C PHE A 44 -5.43 -13.70 -4.44
N TYR A 45 -5.71 -12.39 -4.55
CA TYR A 45 -6.94 -11.81 -4.01
C TYR A 45 -8.19 -12.48 -4.57
N GLU A 46 -8.23 -12.78 -5.88
CA GLU A 46 -9.45 -13.23 -6.54
C GLU A 46 -9.85 -14.66 -6.14
N PRO A 47 -8.97 -15.68 -6.24
CA PRO A 47 -9.28 -17.02 -5.73
C PRO A 47 -9.63 -17.02 -4.24
N MET A 48 -8.92 -16.22 -3.44
CA MET A 48 -9.17 -16.11 -2.00
C MET A 48 -10.51 -15.43 -1.69
N SER A 49 -10.93 -14.49 -2.53
CA SER A 49 -12.21 -13.79 -2.35
C SER A 49 -13.40 -14.71 -2.53
N HIS A 50 -13.37 -15.64 -3.48
CA HIS A 50 -14.44 -16.64 -3.66
C HIS A 50 -14.58 -17.56 -2.44
N TRP A 51 -13.46 -17.95 -1.85
CA TRP A 51 -13.47 -18.72 -0.60
C TRP A 51 -14.10 -17.92 0.54
N LEU A 52 -13.76 -16.63 0.67
CA LEU A 52 -14.33 -15.76 1.69
C LEU A 52 -15.86 -15.60 1.50
N VAL A 53 -16.31 -15.33 0.27
CA VAL A 53 -17.73 -15.23 -0.08
C VAL A 53 -18.47 -16.52 0.29
N GLY A 54 -17.88 -17.69 0.02
CA GLY A 54 -18.49 -18.98 0.34
C GLY A 54 -18.74 -19.21 1.83
N ILE A 55 -17.98 -18.56 2.72
CA ILE A 55 -18.12 -18.69 4.18
C ILE A 55 -18.98 -17.58 4.76
N THR A 56 -18.85 -16.34 4.26
CA THR A 56 -19.46 -15.16 4.87
C THR A 56 -20.75 -14.72 4.17
N GLY A 57 -20.93 -15.08 2.90
CA GLY A 57 -22.00 -14.55 2.05
C GLY A 57 -21.86 -13.06 1.73
N TRP A 58 -20.68 -12.48 1.93
CA TRP A 58 -20.44 -11.06 1.66
C TRP A 58 -20.49 -10.72 0.17
N ASN A 59 -20.66 -9.43 -0.12
CA ASN A 59 -20.51 -8.92 -1.48
C ASN A 59 -19.12 -9.27 -2.04
N GLU A 60 -19.09 -9.62 -3.33
CA GLU A 60 -17.88 -10.07 -4.02
C GLU A 60 -16.78 -9.00 -4.04
N ASN A 61 -17.12 -7.73 -4.32
CA ASN A 61 -16.15 -6.63 -4.34
C ASN A 61 -15.58 -6.37 -2.95
N THR A 62 -16.44 -6.34 -1.92
CA THR A 62 -15.99 -6.23 -0.53
C THR A 62 -15.01 -7.34 -0.17
N SER A 63 -15.33 -8.57 -0.56
CA SER A 63 -14.48 -9.73 -0.29
C SER A 63 -13.15 -9.65 -1.04
N ARG A 64 -13.15 -9.18 -2.30
CA ARG A 64 -11.94 -8.97 -3.11
C ARG A 64 -11.00 -7.94 -2.47
N VAL A 65 -11.52 -6.79 -2.05
CA VAL A 65 -10.69 -5.76 -1.40
C VAL A 65 -10.16 -6.23 -0.06
N VAL A 66 -11.00 -6.85 0.78
CA VAL A 66 -10.58 -7.38 2.07
C VAL A 66 -9.47 -8.42 1.89
N MET A 67 -9.63 -9.37 0.96
CA MET A 67 -8.62 -10.38 0.71
C MET A 67 -7.35 -9.81 0.07
N PHE A 68 -7.45 -8.79 -0.78
CA PHE A 68 -6.30 -8.07 -1.30
C PHE A 68 -5.51 -7.42 -0.15
N ILE A 69 -6.17 -6.66 0.71
CA ILE A 69 -5.54 -5.98 1.86
C ILE A 69 -4.88 -7.01 2.78
N ILE A 70 -5.59 -8.08 3.15
CA ILE A 70 -5.04 -9.13 4.02
C ILE A 70 -3.82 -9.78 3.39
N ALA A 71 -3.93 -10.25 2.13
CA ALA A 71 -2.82 -10.89 1.43
C ALA A 71 -1.62 -9.94 1.30
N PHE A 72 -1.87 -8.68 0.97
CA PHE A 72 -0.85 -7.65 0.86
C PHE A 72 -0.09 -7.46 2.18
N PHE A 73 -0.79 -7.25 3.30
CA PHE A 73 -0.16 -7.03 4.60
C PHE A 73 0.56 -8.27 5.12
N VAL A 74 0.00 -9.47 4.93
CA VAL A 74 0.64 -10.73 5.34
C VAL A 74 1.95 -10.93 4.58
N ILE A 75 1.92 -10.80 3.25
CA ILE A 75 3.11 -11.01 2.40
C ILE A 75 4.15 -9.93 2.66
N ASN A 76 3.72 -8.67 2.74
CA ASN A 76 4.60 -7.56 3.09
C ASN A 76 5.31 -7.84 4.43
N ARG A 77 4.57 -8.27 5.46
CA ARG A 77 5.15 -8.55 6.77
C ARG A 77 6.12 -9.74 6.76
N LEU A 78 5.83 -10.79 6.00
CA LEU A 78 6.72 -11.94 5.86
C LEU A 78 8.05 -11.54 5.20
N ILE A 79 7.99 -10.70 4.17
CA ILE A 79 9.19 -10.24 3.45
C ILE A 79 9.99 -9.25 4.30
N GLY A 80 9.31 -8.27 4.92
CA GLY A 80 9.96 -7.36 5.86
C GLY A 80 10.62 -8.09 7.03
N PHE A 81 10.00 -9.18 7.52
CA PHE A 81 10.60 -10.05 8.54
C PHE A 81 11.85 -10.77 8.02
N ALA A 82 11.84 -11.29 6.79
CA ALA A 82 13.02 -11.90 6.18
C ALA A 82 14.18 -10.89 6.04
N PHE A 83 13.91 -9.67 5.59
CA PHE A 83 14.92 -8.60 5.50
C PHE A 83 15.41 -8.15 6.88
N TRP A 84 14.54 -8.11 7.89
CA TRP A 84 14.95 -7.81 9.25
C TRP A 84 15.91 -8.86 9.83
N ILE A 85 15.69 -10.15 9.53
CA ILE A 85 16.64 -11.21 9.89
C ILE A 85 18.00 -10.95 9.23
N VAL A 86 17.99 -10.63 7.92
CA VAL A 86 19.21 -10.33 7.17
C VAL A 86 19.96 -9.14 7.79
N ASP A 87 19.27 -8.03 8.07
CA ASP A 87 19.86 -6.82 8.67
C ASP A 87 20.53 -7.10 10.04
N LYS A 88 19.92 -7.98 10.85
CA LYS A 88 20.49 -8.39 12.14
C LYS A 88 21.83 -9.12 12.03
N PHE A 89 22.10 -9.76 10.90
CA PHE A 89 23.41 -10.35 10.63
C PHE A 89 24.45 -9.31 10.17
N PHE A 90 24.02 -8.21 9.56
CA PHE A 90 24.89 -7.13 9.06
C PHE A 90 25.11 -5.98 10.05
N SER A 91 24.36 -5.91 11.15
CA SER A 91 24.38 -4.80 12.13
C SER A 91 25.69 -4.68 12.94
N ILE A 92 26.74 -5.41 12.59
CA ILE A 92 28.06 -5.37 13.23
C ILE A 92 28.82 -4.06 12.88
N ILE A 93 28.42 -3.35 11.82
CA ILE A 93 29.29 -2.36 11.15
C ILE A 93 29.06 -0.87 11.55
N THR A 94 28.01 -0.50 12.29
CA THR A 94 27.67 0.94 12.49
C THR A 94 27.64 1.41 13.95
N HIS A 95 28.82 1.71 14.52
CA HIS A 95 28.99 2.27 15.87
C HIS A 95 29.22 3.80 15.93
N LEU A 96 28.87 4.56 14.88
CA LEU A 96 29.06 6.02 14.86
C LEU A 96 27.74 6.80 14.98
N PRO A 97 27.60 7.74 15.93
CA PRO A 97 26.33 8.44 16.21
C PRO A 97 25.84 9.32 15.04
N PHE A 98 26.74 9.88 14.23
CA PHE A 98 26.36 10.66 13.03
C PHE A 98 25.71 9.77 11.95
N ILE A 99 26.24 8.56 11.76
CA ILE A 99 25.69 7.57 10.82
C ILE A 99 24.30 7.12 11.28
N LYS A 100 24.06 7.02 12.58
CA LYS A 100 22.75 6.70 13.15
C LYS A 100 21.71 7.79 12.85
N GLY A 101 22.08 9.07 12.90
CA GLY A 101 21.20 10.18 12.55
C GLY A 101 20.76 10.14 11.09
N ILE A 102 21.72 10.02 10.17
CA ILE A 102 21.46 9.88 8.73
C ILE A 102 20.61 8.63 8.43
N ASN A 103 20.92 7.50 9.07
CA ASN A 103 20.15 6.26 8.91
C ASN A 103 18.67 6.46 9.26
N ARG A 104 18.36 7.18 10.34
CA ARG A 104 16.98 7.47 10.74
C ARG A 104 16.31 8.47 9.80
N LEU A 105 17.02 9.51 9.37
CA LEU A 105 16.47 10.50 8.43
C LEU A 105 16.16 9.88 7.07
N LEU A 106 17.06 9.06 6.54
CA LEU A 106 16.80 8.30 5.30
C LEU A 106 15.65 7.31 5.50
N GLY A 107 15.57 6.67 6.66
CA GLY A 107 14.44 5.83 7.04
C GLY A 107 13.11 6.59 7.09
N PHE A 108 13.09 7.85 7.56
CA PHE A 108 11.91 8.72 7.53
C PHE A 108 11.44 8.99 6.10
N ILE A 109 12.36 9.38 5.21
CA ILE A 109 12.03 9.67 3.80
C ILE A 109 11.51 8.40 3.11
N LEU A 110 12.19 7.27 3.32
CA LEU A 110 11.72 5.99 2.77
C LEU A 110 10.38 5.58 3.35
N GLY A 111 10.13 5.84 4.64
CA GLY A 111 8.88 5.46 5.30
C GLY A 111 7.71 6.29 4.78
N LEU A 112 7.94 7.57 4.46
CA LEU A 112 6.97 8.40 3.76
C LEU A 112 6.64 7.82 2.38
N LEU A 113 7.68 7.49 1.60
CA LEU A 113 7.49 6.89 0.27
C LEU A 113 6.74 5.55 0.36
N GLU A 114 7.13 4.69 1.30
CA GLU A 114 6.49 3.40 1.54
C GLU A 114 5.02 3.57 1.93
N GLY A 115 4.71 4.51 2.82
CA GLY A 115 3.35 4.81 3.23
C GLY A 115 2.49 5.33 2.08
N MET A 116 3.04 6.23 1.26
CA MET A 116 2.37 6.74 0.05
C MET A 116 2.09 5.63 -0.95
N ILE A 117 3.07 4.76 -1.23
CA ILE A 117 2.90 3.61 -2.14
C ILE A 117 1.88 2.62 -1.58
N THR A 118 1.94 2.33 -0.28
CA THR A 118 1.03 1.37 0.37
C THR A 118 -0.41 1.84 0.32
N ILE A 119 -0.67 3.08 0.74
CA ILE A 119 -2.01 3.67 0.66
C ILE A 119 -2.45 3.82 -0.78
N GLY A 120 -1.56 4.31 -1.65
CA GLY A 120 -1.84 4.50 -3.07
C GLY A 120 -2.25 3.21 -3.76
N LEU A 121 -1.61 2.09 -3.43
CA LEU A 121 -1.96 0.78 -3.96
C LEU A 121 -3.36 0.32 -3.50
N VAL A 122 -3.70 0.54 -2.22
CA VAL A 122 -5.03 0.22 -1.69
C VAL A 122 -6.09 1.09 -2.38
N VAL A 123 -5.84 2.39 -2.51
CA VAL A 123 -6.71 3.34 -3.23
C VAL A 123 -6.90 2.90 -4.68
N PHE A 124 -5.80 2.67 -5.41
CA PHE A 124 -5.80 2.20 -6.80
C PHE A 124 -6.65 0.94 -6.99
N PHE A 125 -6.58 0.02 -6.03
CA PHE A 125 -7.35 -1.22 -6.05
C PHE A 125 -8.84 -0.98 -5.78
N VAL A 126 -9.18 -0.15 -4.79
CA VAL A 126 -10.57 0.23 -4.47
C VAL A 126 -11.22 0.99 -5.62
N GLU A 127 -10.48 1.83 -6.34
CA GLU A 127 -10.96 2.53 -7.54
C GLU A 127 -11.37 1.58 -8.67
N ARG A 128 -10.76 0.38 -8.73
CA ARG A 128 -11.03 -0.65 -9.75
C ARG A 128 -12.01 -1.71 -9.28
N VAL A 129 -12.12 -1.90 -7.96
CA VAL A 129 -13.04 -2.83 -7.31
C VAL A 129 -13.91 -2.03 -6.34
N PRO A 130 -14.94 -1.32 -6.85
CA PRO A 130 -15.71 -0.37 -6.06
C PRO A 130 -16.43 -1.08 -4.91
N LEU A 131 -16.28 -0.51 -3.71
CA LEU A 131 -16.79 -1.06 -2.46
C LEU A 131 -18.25 -0.65 -2.19
N SER A 132 -18.44 0.53 -1.62
CA SER A 132 -19.73 1.11 -1.27
C SER A 132 -19.76 2.58 -1.66
N GLU A 133 -20.94 3.11 -1.94
CA GLU A 133 -21.12 4.50 -2.38
C GLU A 133 -20.44 5.50 -1.43
N GLY A 134 -20.59 5.33 -0.11
CA GLY A 134 -19.97 6.25 0.87
C GLY A 134 -18.44 6.21 0.88
N ILE A 135 -17.82 5.05 0.61
CA ILE A 135 -16.35 4.96 0.48
C ILE A 135 -15.91 5.63 -0.82
N MET A 136 -16.62 5.36 -1.91
CA MET A 136 -16.31 5.94 -3.22
C MET A 136 -16.47 7.47 -3.23
N GLU A 137 -17.50 8.00 -2.57
CA GLU A 137 -17.72 9.43 -2.37
C GLU A 137 -16.63 10.06 -1.48
N SER A 138 -16.25 9.38 -0.40
CA SER A 138 -15.15 9.86 0.47
C SER A 138 -13.82 9.92 -0.28
N LEU A 139 -13.60 8.97 -1.19
CA LEU A 139 -12.39 8.86 -2.00
C LEU A 139 -12.36 9.93 -3.11
N SER A 140 -13.49 10.25 -3.75
CA SER A 140 -13.57 11.30 -4.77
C SER A 140 -13.36 12.72 -4.21
N HIS A 141 -13.73 12.95 -2.95
CA HIS A 141 -13.47 14.21 -2.25
C HIS A 141 -12.09 14.30 -1.58
N SER A 142 -11.29 13.23 -1.66
CA SER A 142 -9.96 13.16 -1.05
C SER A 142 -8.93 13.94 -1.85
N VAL A 143 -8.09 14.69 -1.15
CA VAL A 143 -6.91 15.34 -1.74
C VAL A 143 -5.70 14.40 -1.71
N VAL A 144 -5.62 13.51 -0.72
CA VAL A 144 -4.46 12.64 -0.50
C VAL A 144 -4.53 11.38 -1.35
N ALA A 145 -5.72 10.80 -1.55
CA ALA A 145 -5.91 9.59 -2.32
C ALA A 145 -5.34 9.64 -3.75
N PRO A 146 -5.65 10.66 -4.59
CA PRO A 146 -5.09 10.72 -5.94
C PRO A 146 -3.56 10.83 -5.94
N ILE A 147 -3.00 11.66 -5.04
CA ILE A 147 -1.53 11.83 -4.93
C ILE A 147 -0.86 10.50 -4.55
N ALA A 148 -1.44 9.77 -3.61
CA ALA A 148 -0.93 8.45 -3.22
C ALA A 148 -1.03 7.45 -4.37
N SER A 149 -2.19 7.41 -5.07
CA SER A 149 -2.43 6.53 -6.22
C SER A 149 -1.42 6.80 -7.36
N ASP A 150 -1.16 8.07 -7.66
CA ASP A 150 -0.18 8.49 -8.67
C ASP A 150 1.23 8.01 -8.34
N ILE A 151 1.65 8.10 -7.08
CA ILE A 151 2.97 7.58 -6.66
C ILE A 151 2.99 6.05 -6.76
N ALA A 152 1.90 5.38 -6.38
CA ALA A 152 1.79 3.93 -6.47
C ALA A 152 1.74 3.41 -7.92
N SER A 153 1.41 4.25 -8.91
CA SER A 153 1.40 3.89 -10.33
C SER A 153 2.75 3.40 -10.85
N ILE A 154 3.85 3.73 -10.16
CA ILE A 154 5.19 3.17 -10.43
C ILE A 154 5.17 1.63 -10.35
N LEU A 155 4.26 1.05 -9.56
CA LEU A 155 4.07 -0.39 -9.43
C LEU A 155 3.13 -0.99 -10.49
N TRP A 156 2.49 -0.19 -11.35
CA TRP A 156 1.60 -0.68 -12.41
C TRP A 156 2.21 -1.82 -13.21
N PRO A 157 3.46 -1.75 -13.71
CA PRO A 157 4.05 -2.81 -14.53
C PRO A 157 4.12 -4.16 -13.81
N LEU A 158 4.08 -4.14 -12.47
CA LEU A 158 4.08 -5.33 -11.65
C LEU A 158 2.68 -5.91 -11.44
N LEU A 159 1.60 -5.19 -11.72
CA LEU A 159 0.23 -5.68 -11.57
C LEU A 159 -0.17 -6.61 -12.72
N PRO A 160 -1.09 -7.56 -12.51
CA PRO A 160 -1.60 -8.44 -13.57
C PRO A 160 -2.34 -7.62 -14.65
N SER A 161 -2.24 -8.07 -15.91
CA SER A 161 -2.86 -7.39 -17.06
C SER A 161 -4.36 -7.13 -16.88
N ALA A 162 -5.07 -8.00 -16.15
CA ALA A 162 -6.48 -7.80 -15.80
C ALA A 162 -6.73 -6.47 -15.07
N LEU A 163 -5.90 -6.11 -14.08
CA LEU A 163 -6.01 -4.84 -13.35
C LEU A 163 -5.55 -3.64 -14.20
N GLN A 164 -4.65 -3.88 -15.15
CA GLN A 164 -4.16 -2.85 -16.07
C GLN A 164 -5.21 -2.46 -17.13
N MET A 165 -6.05 -3.42 -17.53
CA MET A 165 -7.10 -3.23 -18.54
C MET A 165 -8.38 -2.61 -17.96
N LEU A 166 -8.56 -2.64 -16.64
CA LEU A 166 -9.67 -1.97 -15.97
C LEU A 166 -9.40 -0.46 -15.93
N GLN A 167 -10.03 0.27 -16.85
CA GLN A 167 -10.13 1.73 -16.79
C GLN A 167 -10.70 2.14 -15.44
N SER A 168 -10.06 3.11 -14.78
CA SER A 168 -10.54 3.71 -13.54
C SER A 168 -11.96 4.25 -13.80
N THR A 169 -12.92 3.90 -12.94
CA THR A 169 -14.30 4.43 -13.08
C THR A 169 -14.35 5.95 -12.91
N ILE A 170 -13.32 6.53 -12.27
CA ILE A 170 -13.18 7.97 -12.07
C ILE A 170 -12.92 8.71 -13.40
N ASP A 171 -12.14 8.13 -14.32
CA ASP A 171 -11.92 8.75 -15.64
C ASP A 171 -13.19 8.68 -16.52
N TYR A 172 -14.03 7.66 -16.34
CA TYR A 172 -15.32 7.57 -17.05
C TYR A 172 -16.26 8.70 -16.64
N VAL A 173 -16.41 8.96 -15.34
CA VAL A 173 -17.28 10.04 -14.85
C VAL A 173 -16.70 11.41 -15.24
N GLY A 174 -15.39 11.60 -15.19
CA GLY A 174 -14.72 12.84 -15.61
C GLY A 174 -14.88 13.18 -17.10
N ASN A 175 -14.95 12.17 -17.98
CA ASN A 175 -15.08 12.38 -19.43
C ASN A 175 -16.54 12.48 -19.94
N THR A 176 -17.54 12.14 -19.11
CA THR A 176 -18.97 12.35 -19.46
C THR A 176 -19.52 13.70 -19.02
N VAL A 177 -18.76 14.51 -18.28
CA VAL A 177 -19.20 15.82 -17.73
C VAL A 177 -18.46 17.01 -18.38
N LEU A 178 -17.78 16.78 -19.50
CA LEU A 178 -17.26 17.83 -20.40
C LEU A 178 -17.88 17.67 -21.80
#